data_AF-A0A7C5CAA9-F1
#
_entry.id   AF-A0A7C5CAA9-F1
#
_cell.length_a   1.000
_cell.length_b   1.000
_cell.length_c   1.000
_cell.angle_alpha   90.00
_cell.angle_beta   90.00
_cell.angle_gamma   90.00
#
_symmetry.space_group_name_H-M   'P 1'
#
loop_
_entity.id
_entity.type
_entity.pdbx_description
1 polymer ?
#
loop_
_entity_poly.entity_id
_entity_poly.type
_entity_poly.pdbx_seq_one_letter_code
_entity_poly.pdbx_strand_id
1 'polypeptide(L)'
;SVHGAPEHELLPGEPLICDGIELPVKHRKKRVDLEARGLIKGAQCVYLGPGRKPGFSRLFVMAADEPQVSAASIIKIERPDEEEPFIPFAARMGAAFLHGAAVTIHKAQGSQWRDVQVFAPDLSAAAWAGRVEAGIPLWKRLAYVAITRAEHRLHWITRYALARPQSTLGTDDLQTAPAPLSLTSESSDET
;
A
#
# COMPACT_ATOMS: atom_id res chain seq x y z
N SER A 1 -16.82 -16.76 2.12
CA SER A 1 -15.81 -15.76 1.74
C SER A 1 -15.93 -15.45 0.27
N VAL A 2 -15.56 -14.23 -0.15
CA VAL A 2 -15.43 -13.90 -1.58
C VAL A 2 -14.27 -14.73 -2.14
N HIS A 3 -14.52 -15.49 -3.21
CA HIS A 3 -13.52 -16.28 -3.94
C HIS A 3 -12.63 -17.25 -3.12
N GLY A 4 -13.09 -17.75 -1.98
CA GLY A 4 -12.32 -18.74 -1.20
C GLY A 4 -11.18 -18.15 -0.37
N ALA A 5 -11.15 -16.82 -0.18
CA ALA A 5 -10.20 -16.19 0.73
C ALA A 5 -10.38 -16.72 2.17
N PRO A 6 -9.31 -17.17 2.84
CA PRO A 6 -9.36 -17.53 4.26
C PRO A 6 -9.74 -16.32 5.11
N GLU A 7 -10.37 -16.55 6.26
CA GLU A 7 -10.84 -15.46 7.13
C GLU A 7 -9.67 -14.67 7.77
N HIS A 8 -8.49 -15.29 7.85
CA HIS A 8 -7.33 -14.75 8.54
C HIS A 8 -6.04 -14.73 7.69
N GLU A 9 -6.14 -14.94 6.38
CA GLU A 9 -4.98 -14.96 5.48
C GLU A 9 -5.29 -14.21 4.19
N LEU A 10 -4.25 -13.69 3.56
CA LEU A 10 -4.36 -13.09 2.23
C LEU A 10 -4.10 -14.14 1.16
N LEU A 11 -4.79 -14.03 0.04
CA LEU A 11 -4.47 -14.80 -1.16
C LEU A 11 -3.37 -14.10 -1.98
N PRO A 12 -2.46 -14.86 -2.63
CA PRO A 12 -1.55 -14.29 -3.61
C PRO A 12 -2.30 -13.52 -4.69
N GLY A 13 -1.79 -12.34 -5.06
CA GLY A 13 -2.44 -11.42 -5.98
C GLY A 13 -3.25 -10.32 -5.29
N GLU A 14 -3.49 -10.40 -3.98
CA GLU A 14 -4.23 -9.36 -3.26
C GLU A 14 -3.46 -8.02 -3.21
N PRO A 15 -4.12 -6.90 -3.55
CA PRO A 15 -3.50 -5.58 -3.56
C PRO A 15 -3.37 -5.03 -2.13
N LEU A 16 -2.25 -4.36 -1.90
CA LEU A 16 -1.90 -3.71 -0.64
C LEU A 16 -1.38 -2.29 -0.92
N ILE A 17 -1.63 -1.36 0.00
CA ILE A 17 -1.04 -0.03 -0.03
C ILE A 17 -0.23 0.18 1.25
N CYS A 18 1.05 0.51 1.10
CA CYS A 18 1.93 0.79 2.24
C CYS A 18 1.47 2.03 3.02
N ASP A 19 1.20 1.88 4.31
CA ASP A 19 0.79 2.97 5.23
C ASP A 19 2.00 3.58 5.98
N GLY A 20 3.17 2.99 5.81
CA GLY A 20 4.43 3.44 6.41
C GLY A 20 5.21 2.30 7.07
N ILE A 21 6.39 2.64 7.61
CA ILE A 21 7.28 1.67 8.27
C ILE A 21 7.30 1.94 9.77
N GLU A 22 6.74 1.01 10.52
CA GLU A 22 6.67 1.02 11.99
C GLU A 22 7.89 0.25 12.56
N LEU A 23 9.07 0.88 12.47
CA LEU A 23 10.32 0.35 13.03
C LEU A 23 10.92 1.28 14.11
N PRO A 24 11.33 0.76 15.27
CA PRO A 24 12.06 1.50 16.30
C PRO A 24 13.32 2.17 15.77
N VAL A 25 13.75 3.26 16.41
CA VAL A 25 14.92 4.07 16.02
C VAL A 25 16.19 3.23 15.86
N LYS A 26 16.41 2.22 16.72
CA LYS A 26 17.54 1.29 16.62
C LYS A 26 17.63 0.53 15.29
N HIS A 27 16.53 0.42 14.55
CA HIS A 27 16.46 -0.21 13.23
C HIS A 27 16.38 0.80 12.08
N ARG A 28 16.83 2.05 12.27
CA ARG A 28 16.82 3.11 11.24
C ARG A 28 17.45 2.66 9.93
N LYS A 29 18.60 1.96 9.96
CA LYS A 29 19.26 1.44 8.74
C LYS A 29 18.33 0.52 7.94
N LYS A 30 17.56 -0.34 8.62
CA LYS A 30 16.61 -1.26 8.00
C LYS A 30 15.40 -0.52 7.40
N ARG A 31 14.94 0.55 8.05
CA ARG A 31 13.90 1.42 7.47
C ARG A 31 14.37 2.07 6.17
N VAL A 32 15.58 2.64 6.18
CA VAL A 32 16.17 3.27 4.99
C VAL A 32 16.34 2.25 3.85
N ASP A 33 16.77 1.03 4.15
CA ASP A 33 16.87 -0.06 3.15
C ASP A 33 15.50 -0.42 2.54
N LEU A 34 14.44 -0.50 3.35
CA LEU A 34 13.09 -0.77 2.84
C LEU A 34 12.55 0.40 2.00
N GLU A 35 12.77 1.64 2.43
CA GLU A 35 12.38 2.84 1.68
C GLU A 35 13.13 2.91 0.33
N ALA A 36 14.42 2.58 0.30
CA ALA A 36 15.23 2.54 -0.91
C ALA A 36 14.74 1.47 -1.91
N ARG A 37 14.11 0.40 -1.43
CA ARG A 37 13.43 -0.62 -2.25
C ARG A 37 12.00 -0.24 -2.64
N GLY A 38 11.59 1.00 -2.40
CA GLY A 38 10.29 1.53 -2.81
C GLY A 38 9.16 1.30 -1.80
N LEU A 39 9.41 0.73 -0.60
CA LEU A 39 8.38 0.61 0.45
C LEU A 39 8.19 1.93 1.20
N ILE A 40 7.72 2.95 0.48
CA ILE A 40 7.35 4.26 1.02
C ILE A 40 5.83 4.36 1.21
N LYS A 41 5.37 5.40 1.91
CA LYS A 41 3.93 5.60 2.10
C LYS A 41 3.22 5.78 0.76
N GLY A 42 2.15 5.01 0.57
CA GLY A 42 1.39 4.93 -0.67
C GLY A 42 1.93 3.96 -1.71
N ALA A 43 3.06 3.31 -1.48
CA ALA A 43 3.57 2.29 -2.39
C ALA A 43 2.51 1.20 -2.61
N GLN A 44 2.13 1.00 -3.86
CA GLN A 44 1.22 -0.06 -4.27
C GLN A 44 2.00 -1.36 -4.31
N CYS A 45 1.49 -2.37 -3.63
CA CYS A 45 2.12 -3.67 -3.50
C CYS A 45 1.12 -4.78 -3.86
N VAL A 46 1.63 -5.90 -4.35
CA VAL A 46 0.84 -7.14 -4.49
C VAL A 46 1.41 -8.18 -3.54
N TYR A 47 0.53 -8.84 -2.79
CA TYR A 47 0.92 -9.94 -1.92
C TYR A 47 1.29 -11.17 -2.74
N LEU A 48 2.51 -11.71 -2.57
CA LEU A 48 3.00 -12.90 -3.27
C LEU A 48 2.92 -14.18 -2.42
N GLY A 49 2.55 -14.05 -1.15
CA GLY A 49 2.52 -15.16 -0.20
C GLY A 49 3.47 -14.96 1.01
N PRO A 50 3.53 -15.95 1.90
CA PRO A 50 4.37 -15.88 3.09
C PRO A 50 5.85 -15.82 2.73
N GLY A 51 6.61 -15.11 3.58
CA GLY A 51 8.06 -15.06 3.54
C GLY A 51 8.71 -16.24 4.25
N ARG A 52 10.05 -16.32 4.17
CA ARG A 52 10.83 -17.41 4.81
C ARG A 52 10.79 -17.37 6.33
N LYS A 53 10.54 -16.20 6.93
CA LYS A 53 10.48 -16.01 8.39
C LYS A 53 9.04 -15.77 8.82
N PRO A 54 8.60 -16.27 9.98
CA PRO A 54 7.29 -15.95 10.53
C PRO A 54 7.05 -14.44 10.59
N GLY A 55 5.87 -13.98 10.16
CA GLY A 55 5.49 -12.57 10.11
C GLY A 55 6.11 -11.76 8.95
N PHE A 56 6.89 -12.40 8.07
CA PHE A 56 7.33 -11.78 6.82
C PHE A 56 6.40 -12.16 5.68
N SER A 57 6.22 -11.22 4.77
CA SER A 57 5.49 -11.39 3.52
C SER A 57 6.42 -11.14 2.34
N ARG A 58 6.22 -11.91 1.26
CA ARG A 58 6.78 -11.60 -0.06
C ARG A 58 5.82 -10.65 -0.75
N LEU A 59 6.36 -9.55 -1.25
CA LEU A 59 5.60 -8.46 -1.85
C LEU A 59 6.20 -8.13 -3.21
N PHE A 60 5.34 -7.80 -4.16
CA PHE A 60 5.73 -7.15 -5.40
C PHE A 60 5.42 -5.67 -5.28
N VAL A 61 6.42 -4.80 -5.26
CA VAL A 61 6.27 -3.34 -5.19
C VAL A 61 6.16 -2.79 -6.60
N MET A 62 5.04 -2.14 -6.90
CA MET A 62 4.79 -1.56 -8.21
C MET A 62 5.78 -0.43 -8.49
N ALA A 63 6.33 -0.42 -9.70
CA ALA A 63 7.27 0.59 -10.19
C ALA A 63 8.61 0.71 -9.42
N ALA A 64 8.98 -0.28 -8.61
CA ALA A 64 10.32 -0.37 -8.03
C ALA A 64 11.30 -1.10 -8.98
N ASP A 65 12.56 -0.67 -8.99
CA ASP A 65 13.63 -1.27 -9.81
C ASP A 65 13.86 -2.76 -9.46
N GLU A 66 13.87 -3.07 -8.16
CA GLU A 66 13.84 -4.42 -7.62
C GLU A 66 12.47 -4.68 -6.96
N PRO A 67 11.46 -5.12 -7.73
CA PRO A 67 10.07 -5.11 -7.25
C PRO A 67 9.80 -6.19 -6.20
N GLN A 68 10.59 -7.27 -6.13
CA GLN A 68 10.36 -8.33 -5.15
C GLN A 68 11.03 -8.01 -3.81
N VAL A 69 10.20 -7.71 -2.81
CA VAL A 69 10.66 -7.37 -1.47
C VAL A 69 10.10 -8.35 -0.44
N SER A 70 10.95 -8.77 0.50
CA SER A 70 10.53 -9.55 1.66
C SER A 70 10.63 -8.69 2.91
N ALA A 71 9.48 -8.34 3.49
CA ALA A 71 9.41 -7.45 4.66
C ALA A 71 8.59 -8.08 5.79
N ALA A 72 8.94 -7.74 7.03
CA ALA A 72 8.03 -7.96 8.16
C ALA A 72 6.80 -7.08 7.92
N SER A 73 5.62 -7.68 7.88
CA SER A 73 4.39 -7.00 7.44
C SER A 73 3.36 -6.96 8.55
N ILE A 74 2.75 -5.80 8.74
CA ILE A 74 1.57 -5.57 9.57
C ILE A 74 0.44 -5.21 8.61
N ILE A 75 -0.41 -6.19 8.29
CA ILE A 75 -1.48 -5.98 7.32
C ILE A 75 -2.74 -5.65 8.10
N LYS A 76 -3.35 -4.50 7.81
CA LYS A 76 -4.57 -4.01 8.45
C LYS A 76 -5.73 -4.29 7.49
N ILE A 77 -6.66 -5.15 7.91
CA ILE A 77 -7.89 -5.46 7.18
C ILE A 77 -9.04 -4.74 7.85
N GLU A 78 -9.66 -3.78 7.16
CA GLU A 78 -10.88 -3.13 7.61
C GLU A 78 -12.08 -4.07 7.40
N ARG A 79 -12.95 -4.18 8.42
CA ARG A 79 -14.21 -4.94 8.35
C ARG A 79 -15.39 -3.97 8.47
N PRO A 80 -16.50 -4.16 7.72
CA PRO A 80 -17.61 -3.20 7.69
C PRO A 80 -18.21 -2.85 9.05
N ASP A 81 -18.22 -3.79 10.00
CA ASP A 81 -18.88 -3.66 11.30
C ASP A 81 -17.89 -3.60 12.49
N GLU A 82 -16.58 -3.49 12.23
CA GLU A 82 -15.56 -3.40 13.27
C GLU A 82 -14.79 -2.07 13.16
N GLU A 83 -14.68 -1.37 14.29
CA GLU A 83 -14.01 -0.07 14.36
C GLU A 83 -12.48 -0.19 14.35
N GLU A 84 -11.95 -1.31 14.85
CA GLU A 84 -10.52 -1.63 14.81
C GLU A 84 -10.19 -2.59 13.65
N PRO A 85 -9.11 -2.35 12.89
CA PRO A 85 -8.72 -3.24 11.80
C PRO A 85 -8.19 -4.57 12.34
N PHE A 86 -8.60 -5.66 11.69
CA PHE A 86 -8.07 -7.00 11.96
C PHE A 86 -6.63 -7.12 11.43
N ILE A 87 -5.72 -7.68 12.24
CA ILE A 87 -4.29 -7.87 11.89
C ILE A 87 -3.99 -9.37 11.75
N PRO A 88 -4.11 -9.96 10.54
CA PRO A 88 -3.78 -11.37 10.29
C PRO A 88 -2.30 -11.71 10.52
N PHE A 89 -1.40 -10.79 10.17
CA PHE A 89 0.05 -10.97 10.27
C PHE A 89 0.61 -9.97 11.26
N ALA A 90 0.77 -10.38 12.52
CA ALA A 90 1.28 -9.53 13.59
C ALA A 90 2.79 -9.73 13.77
N ALA A 91 3.60 -9.26 12.82
CA ALA A 91 4.95 -8.88 13.19
C ALA A 91 4.83 -7.70 14.18
N ARG A 92 5.42 -7.79 15.39
CA ARG A 92 5.39 -6.69 16.38
C ARG A 92 5.99 -5.36 15.86
N MET A 93 6.66 -5.40 14.72
CA MET A 93 7.37 -4.30 14.07
C MET A 93 7.56 -4.62 12.58
N GLY A 94 7.39 -3.65 11.69
CA GLY A 94 7.45 -3.91 10.25
C GLY A 94 6.90 -2.80 9.37
N ALA A 95 6.72 -3.09 8.09
CA ALA A 95 5.97 -2.24 7.17
C ALA A 95 4.47 -2.48 7.38
N ALA A 96 3.71 -1.41 7.55
CA ALA A 96 2.26 -1.45 7.69
C ALA A 96 1.59 -1.34 6.33
N PHE A 97 0.54 -2.13 6.11
CA PHE A 97 -0.20 -2.17 4.86
C PHE A 97 -1.70 -2.05 5.12
N LEU A 98 -2.38 -1.31 4.25
CA LEU A 98 -3.83 -1.33 4.12
C LEU A 98 -4.20 -2.34 3.07
N HIS A 99 -5.16 -3.21 3.37
CA HIS A 99 -5.68 -4.17 2.40
C HIS A 99 -6.60 -3.48 1.39
N GLY A 100 -6.30 -3.66 0.09
CA GLY A 100 -7.10 -3.11 -1.00
C GLY A 100 -6.31 -2.26 -1.99
N ALA A 101 -6.93 -2.00 -3.15
CA ALA A 101 -6.38 -1.16 -4.22
C ALA A 101 -6.78 0.33 -4.07
N ALA A 102 -7.55 0.67 -3.05
CA ALA A 102 -8.03 2.02 -2.78
C ALA A 102 -7.88 2.34 -1.29
N VAL A 103 -7.72 3.61 -0.99
CA VAL A 103 -7.61 4.11 0.38
C VAL A 103 -8.51 5.32 0.56
N THR A 104 -8.96 5.51 1.80
CA THR A 104 -9.65 6.74 2.18
C THR A 104 -8.71 7.95 2.07
N ILE A 105 -9.29 9.13 1.87
CA ILE A 105 -8.53 10.38 1.63
C ILE A 105 -7.53 10.67 2.76
N HIS A 106 -7.90 10.39 4.02
CA HIS A 106 -7.00 10.65 5.15
C HIS A 106 -5.83 9.65 5.22
N LYS A 107 -6.04 8.38 4.82
CA LYS A 107 -4.96 7.39 4.75
C LYS A 107 -3.98 7.67 3.61
N ALA A 108 -4.43 8.32 2.54
CA ALA A 108 -3.58 8.79 1.45
C ALA A 108 -2.67 9.98 1.81
N GLN A 109 -2.78 10.56 3.02
CA GLN A 109 -1.96 11.71 3.40
C GLN A 109 -0.46 11.34 3.42
N GLY A 110 0.34 12.07 2.65
CA GLY A 110 1.79 11.86 2.57
C GLY A 110 2.26 10.86 1.50
N SER A 111 1.35 10.31 0.69
CA SER A 111 1.70 9.54 -0.53
C SER A 111 1.64 10.41 -1.79
N GLN A 112 2.30 10.02 -2.87
CA GLN A 112 2.14 10.68 -4.16
C GLN A 112 2.07 9.62 -5.26
N TRP A 113 1.17 9.82 -6.22
CA TRP A 113 0.97 8.90 -7.34
C TRP A 113 0.90 9.66 -8.66
N ARG A 114 1.40 9.04 -9.72
CA ARG A 114 1.35 9.60 -11.08
C ARG A 114 -0.08 9.96 -11.49
N ASP A 115 -0.98 9.00 -11.37
CA ASP A 115 -2.40 9.16 -11.72
C ASP A 115 -3.28 8.78 -10.52
N VAL A 116 -4.26 9.62 -10.17
CA VAL A 116 -5.16 9.40 -9.02
C VAL A 116 -6.62 9.47 -9.45
N GLN A 117 -7.42 8.51 -8.99
CA GLN A 117 -8.89 8.55 -9.13
C GLN A 117 -9.51 9.04 -7.83
N VAL A 118 -10.27 10.14 -7.91
CA VAL A 118 -11.03 10.68 -6.78
C VAL A 118 -12.51 10.46 -7.03
N PHE A 119 -13.16 9.73 -6.12
CA PHE A 119 -14.61 9.54 -6.14
C PHE A 119 -15.29 10.80 -5.60
N ALA A 120 -15.67 11.68 -6.52
CA ALA A 120 -16.30 12.95 -6.22
C ALA A 120 -17.53 12.85 -5.30
N PRO A 121 -18.37 11.80 -5.40
CA PRO A 121 -19.52 11.70 -4.52
C PRO A 121 -19.19 11.57 -3.03
N ASP A 122 -18.02 11.05 -2.67
CA ASP A 122 -17.59 10.99 -1.26
C ASP A 122 -17.37 12.41 -0.71
N LEU A 123 -16.84 13.31 -1.56
CA LEU A 123 -16.71 14.72 -1.24
C LEU A 123 -18.07 15.44 -1.22
N SER A 124 -19.01 15.06 -2.09
CA SER A 124 -20.39 15.56 -2.04
C SER A 124 -21.08 15.17 -0.74
N ALA A 125 -20.96 13.91 -0.32
CA ALA A 125 -21.47 13.43 0.96
C ALA A 125 -20.84 14.19 2.14
N ALA A 126 -19.52 14.40 2.13
CA ALA A 126 -18.83 15.20 3.15
C ALA A 126 -19.29 16.66 3.17
N ALA A 127 -19.62 17.25 2.01
CA ALA A 127 -20.15 18.60 1.91
C ALA A 127 -21.56 18.69 2.50
N TRP A 128 -22.43 17.73 2.19
CA TRP A 128 -23.80 17.67 2.73
C TRP A 128 -23.84 17.37 4.23
N ALA A 129 -22.85 16.64 4.76
CA ALA A 129 -22.72 16.43 6.20
C ALA A 129 -22.45 17.74 6.98
N GLY A 130 -22.05 18.82 6.30
CA GLY A 130 -21.95 20.16 6.89
C GLY A 130 -20.88 20.31 7.98
N ARG A 131 -19.98 19.34 8.15
CA ARG A 131 -18.95 19.37 9.20
C ARG A 131 -17.94 20.49 8.95
N VAL A 132 -17.59 21.20 10.02
CA VAL A 132 -16.60 22.28 10.03
C VAL A 132 -15.55 21.96 11.10
N GLU A 133 -14.28 22.15 10.77
CA GLU A 133 -13.16 21.93 11.67
C GLU A 133 -12.22 23.15 11.57
N ALA A 134 -11.81 23.75 12.70
CA ALA A 134 -10.97 24.95 12.69
C ALA A 134 -11.44 26.05 11.70
N GLY A 135 -12.76 26.28 11.61
CA GLY A 135 -13.35 27.31 10.74
C GLY A 135 -13.44 26.97 9.24
N ILE A 136 -13.00 25.78 8.82
CA ILE A 136 -13.03 25.36 7.40
C ILE A 136 -13.98 24.16 7.24
N PRO A 137 -14.90 24.16 6.26
CA PRO A 137 -15.69 22.98 5.90
C PRO A 137 -14.80 21.77 5.61
N LEU A 138 -15.09 20.63 6.25
CA LEU A 138 -14.26 19.42 6.17
C LEU A 138 -14.02 18.97 4.72
N TRP A 139 -15.05 19.01 3.88
CA TRP A 139 -14.95 18.63 2.48
C TRP A 139 -13.88 19.40 1.71
N LYS A 140 -13.60 20.67 2.07
CA LYS A 140 -12.53 21.47 1.44
C LYS A 140 -11.16 20.93 1.78
N ARG A 141 -10.94 20.51 3.03
CA ARG A 141 -9.69 19.84 3.43
C ARG A 141 -9.54 18.50 2.73
N LEU A 142 -10.60 17.70 2.67
CA LEU A 142 -10.57 16.42 1.98
C LEU A 142 -10.26 16.59 0.49
N ALA A 143 -10.89 17.55 -0.18
CA ALA A 143 -10.63 17.86 -1.59
C ALA A 143 -9.18 18.32 -1.80
N TYR A 144 -8.66 19.20 -0.93
CA TYR A 144 -7.26 19.64 -0.99
C TYR A 144 -6.29 18.46 -0.86
N VAL A 145 -6.49 17.60 0.14
CA VAL A 145 -5.66 16.41 0.34
C VAL A 145 -5.71 15.51 -0.88
N ALA A 146 -6.92 15.18 -1.37
CA ALA A 146 -7.12 14.27 -2.49
C ALA A 146 -6.48 14.77 -3.78
N ILE A 147 -6.69 16.05 -4.13
CA ILE A 147 -6.18 16.63 -5.38
C ILE A 147 -4.66 16.67 -5.40
N THR A 148 -4.04 16.97 -4.25
CA THR A 148 -2.58 17.08 -4.16
C THR A 148 -1.86 15.73 -4.12
N ARG A 149 -2.57 14.59 -4.13
CA ARG A 149 -1.92 13.27 -4.25
C ARG A 149 -1.53 12.93 -5.68
N ALA A 150 -2.18 13.56 -6.66
CA ALA A 150 -1.86 13.37 -8.07
C ALA A 150 -0.64 14.20 -8.48
N GLU A 151 0.37 13.55 -9.03
CA GLU A 151 1.55 14.20 -9.61
C GLU A 151 1.29 14.67 -11.03
N HIS A 152 0.71 13.81 -11.88
CA HIS A 152 0.57 14.06 -13.31
C HIS A 152 -0.90 14.20 -13.73
N ARG A 153 -1.78 13.30 -13.27
CA ARG A 153 -3.20 13.33 -13.66
C ARG A 153 -4.15 13.02 -12.52
N LEU A 154 -5.21 13.80 -12.46
CA LEU A 154 -6.35 13.53 -11.59
C LEU A 154 -7.57 13.14 -12.43
N HIS A 155 -8.15 12.00 -12.12
CA HIS A 155 -9.41 11.51 -12.66
C HIS A 155 -10.53 11.79 -11.66
N TRP A 156 -11.42 12.70 -12.02
CA TRP A 156 -12.58 13.06 -11.20
C TRP A 156 -13.76 12.15 -11.53
N ILE A 157 -14.02 11.16 -10.68
CA ILE A 157 -15.04 10.14 -10.92
C ILE A 157 -16.38 10.63 -10.36
N THR A 158 -17.35 10.87 -11.25
CA THR A 158 -18.68 11.37 -10.88
C THR A 158 -19.73 10.26 -10.72
N ARG A 159 -19.44 9.06 -11.21
CA ARG A 159 -20.31 7.88 -11.10
C ARG A 159 -19.56 6.77 -10.37
N TYR A 160 -20.05 6.38 -9.20
CA TYR A 160 -19.59 5.20 -8.46
C TYR A 160 -19.97 3.93 -9.22
N ALA A 161 -19.12 3.53 -10.16
CA ALA A 161 -19.23 2.29 -10.88
C ALA A 161 -17.86 1.63 -10.92
N LEU A 162 -17.77 0.44 -10.36
CA LEU A 162 -16.60 -0.42 -10.47
C LEU A 162 -17.00 -1.66 -11.27
N ALA A 163 -16.18 -2.05 -12.24
CA ALA A 163 -16.38 -3.30 -12.95
C ALA A 163 -16.19 -4.48 -11.98
N ARG A 164 -16.98 -5.55 -12.16
CA ARG A 164 -16.73 -6.80 -11.43
C ARG A 164 -15.48 -7.47 -12.01
N PRO A 165 -14.65 -8.12 -11.17
CA PRO A 165 -13.52 -8.89 -11.65
C PRO A 165 -14.01 -10.01 -12.58
N GLN A 166 -13.32 -10.20 -13.69
CA GLN A 166 -13.65 -11.26 -14.68
C GLN A 166 -12.98 -12.59 -14.35
N SER A 167 -11.85 -12.55 -13.65
CA SER A 167 -11.07 -13.69 -13.20
C SER A 167 -10.68 -13.50 -11.74
N THR A 168 -10.23 -14.59 -11.11
CA THR A 168 -9.58 -14.51 -9.79
C THR A 168 -8.28 -13.69 -9.88
N LEU A 169 -7.87 -13.13 -8.75
CA LEU A 169 -6.55 -12.54 -8.63
C LEU A 169 -5.48 -13.63 -8.80
N GLY A 170 -4.35 -13.25 -9.36
CA GLY A 170 -3.19 -14.11 -9.60
C GLY A 170 -1.91 -13.30 -9.60
N THR A 171 -0.77 -13.98 -9.79
CA THR A 171 0.55 -13.35 -9.79
C THR A 171 1.36 -13.68 -11.05
N ASP A 172 0.74 -14.30 -12.05
CA ASP A 172 1.42 -14.85 -13.22
C ASP A 172 2.04 -13.77 -14.12
N ASP A 173 1.45 -12.57 -14.11
CA ASP A 173 1.91 -11.38 -14.83
C ASP A 173 3.02 -10.61 -14.09
N LEU A 174 3.30 -10.96 -12.83
CA LEU A 174 4.30 -10.28 -11.99
C LEU A 174 5.72 -10.86 -12.14
N GLN A 175 5.98 -11.62 -13.20
CA GLN A 175 7.30 -12.21 -13.45
C GLN A 175 8.33 -11.13 -13.75
N THR A 176 9.24 -10.90 -12.81
CA THR A 176 10.42 -10.06 -13.00
C THR A 176 11.49 -10.87 -13.72
N ALA A 177 12.10 -10.30 -14.76
CA ALA A 177 13.36 -10.85 -15.28
C ALA A 177 14.38 -10.92 -14.12
N PRO A 178 15.15 -12.01 -13.98
CA PRO A 178 16.15 -12.09 -12.93
C PRO A 178 17.11 -10.89 -13.01
N ALA A 179 17.38 -10.27 -11.86
CA ALA A 179 18.30 -9.15 -11.78
C ALA A 179 19.64 -9.54 -12.44
N PRO A 180 20.22 -8.67 -13.29
CA PRO A 180 21.48 -8.98 -13.95
C PRO A 180 22.57 -9.21 -12.89
N LEU A 181 23.21 -10.38 -12.95
CA LEU A 181 24.30 -10.73 -12.06
C LEU A 181 25.49 -9.81 -12.34
N SER A 182 25.82 -8.93 -11.39
CA SER A 182 27.03 -8.12 -11.43
C SER A 182 28.12 -8.79 -10.57
N LEU A 183 29.23 -9.17 -11.22
CA LEU A 183 30.43 -9.65 -10.53
C LEU A 183 31.21 -8.44 -10.02
N THR A 184 31.23 -8.24 -8.71
CA THR A 184 32.18 -7.32 -8.07
C THR A 184 33.45 -8.09 -7.73
N SER A 185 34.59 -7.64 -8.22
CA SER A 185 35.90 -8.16 -7.81
C SER A 185 36.14 -7.86 -6.33
N GLU A 186 36.64 -8.84 -5.57
CA GLU A 186 37.22 -8.58 -4.25
C GLU A 186 38.38 -7.58 -4.42
N SER A 187 38.24 -6.38 -3.86
CA SER A 187 39.36 -5.48 -3.70
C SER A 187 40.31 -6.11 -2.69
N SER A 188 41.47 -6.55 -3.17
CA SER A 188 42.60 -6.99 -2.36
C SER A 188 43.15 -5.80 -1.58
N ASP A 189 42.56 -5.49 -0.43
CA ASP A 189 43.22 -4.71 0.61
C ASP A 189 44.20 -5.63 1.35
N GLU A 190 45.39 -5.80 0.76
CA GLU A 190 46.60 -6.21 1.47
C GLU A 190 47.76 -5.35 0.96
N THR A 191 48.01 -4.23 1.65
CA THR A 191 49.25 -3.98 2.42
C THR A 191 49.24 -2.63 3.11
#